data_AF-A0A4Z0R7A5-F1
#
_entry.id   AF-A0A4Z0R7A5-F1
#
_cell.length_a   1.000
_cell.length_b   1.000
_cell.length_c   1.000
_cell.angle_alpha   90.00
_cell.angle_beta   90.00
_cell.angle_gamma   90.00
#
_symmetry.space_group_name_H-M   'P 1'
#
loop_
_entity.id
_entity.type
_entity.pdbx_description
1 polymer ?
#
loop_
_entity_poly.entity_id
_entity_poly.type
_entity_poly.pdbx_seq_one_letter_code
_entity_poly.pdbx_strand_id
1 'polypeptide(L)'
;MKVFWALVRNDSKLEKDDQRTFLNQVFSIFTIILVSAGLSWTAEFINLGFIVWCLLILTPFGNAIYLLNKEWQEGSTGWWLTLPYSKSVLLSAKCIASFWRVLKIYGILFATTLIMPFVYNSFQPAFLRAQQPQFLDLLQACAKDLSWLLIISPFSITLGALIVIISRSHWAHASSLSWTGVGFGILINLYVAKAFAISPLNNLSNRNLEQGYFLSVNESYFFTPLLISLTVSALMFIFSVYLLNRHVEV
;
A
#
# COMPACT_ATOMS: atom_id res chain seq x y z
N MET A 1 -21.44 -32.56 14.40
CA MET A 1 -19.98 -32.54 14.08
C MET A 1 -19.64 -32.80 12.61
N LYS A 2 -20.25 -33.79 11.93
CA LYS A 2 -19.95 -34.07 10.50
C LYS A 2 -20.27 -32.91 9.54
N VAL A 3 -21.33 -32.14 9.82
CA VAL A 3 -21.73 -30.97 9.03
C VAL A 3 -20.71 -29.82 9.15
N PHE A 4 -20.15 -29.62 10.35
CA PHE A 4 -19.11 -28.61 10.59
C PHE A 4 -17.83 -28.94 9.81
N TRP A 5 -17.40 -30.21 9.82
CA TRP A 5 -16.26 -30.66 9.02
C TRP A 5 -16.51 -30.60 7.52
N ALA A 6 -17.75 -30.79 7.07
CA ALA A 6 -18.11 -30.62 5.66
C ALA A 6 -18.02 -29.14 5.21
N LEU A 7 -18.42 -28.19 6.08
CA LEU A 7 -18.25 -26.75 5.87
C LEU A 7 -16.76 -26.35 5.82
N VAL A 8 -15.96 -26.78 6.80
CA VAL A 8 -14.50 -26.51 6.84
C VAL A 8 -13.78 -27.09 5.62
N ARG A 9 -14.21 -28.27 5.14
CA ARG A 9 -13.61 -28.91 3.96
C ARG A 9 -14.02 -28.23 2.65
N ASN A 10 -15.16 -27.55 2.60
CA ASN A 10 -15.57 -26.77 1.44
C ASN A 10 -14.78 -25.46 1.36
N ASP A 11 -14.48 -24.82 2.50
CA ASP A 11 -13.58 -23.66 2.57
C ASP A 11 -12.16 -24.00 2.07
N SER A 12 -11.63 -25.18 2.39
CA SER A 12 -10.30 -25.60 1.88
C SER A 12 -10.26 -25.84 0.36
N LYS A 13 -11.41 -26.07 -0.28
CA LYS A 13 -11.50 -26.20 -1.74
C LYS A 13 -11.54 -24.83 -2.45
N LEU A 14 -12.01 -23.79 -1.77
CA LEU A 14 -11.96 -22.40 -2.22
C LEU A 14 -10.52 -21.83 -2.17
N GLU A 15 -9.64 -22.39 -1.34
CA GLU A 15 -8.23 -21.98 -1.23
C GLU A 15 -7.42 -22.21 -2.53
N LYS A 16 -7.85 -23.15 -3.40
CA LYS A 16 -7.25 -23.33 -4.74
C LYS A 16 -7.52 -22.14 -5.68
N ASP A 17 -8.54 -21.33 -5.43
CA ASP A 17 -8.81 -20.11 -6.19
C ASP A 17 -7.89 -18.96 -5.73
N ASP A 18 -7.39 -19.02 -4.50
CA ASP A 18 -6.47 -18.01 -3.95
C ASP A 18 -5.09 -18.04 -4.65
N GLN A 19 -4.69 -19.19 -5.21
CA GLN A 19 -3.46 -19.34 -6.01
C GLN A 19 -3.54 -18.61 -7.36
N ARG A 20 -4.73 -18.58 -7.99
CA ARG A 20 -5.00 -17.72 -9.16
C ARG A 20 -4.99 -16.24 -8.79
N THR A 21 -5.38 -15.94 -7.56
CA THR A 21 -5.45 -14.57 -7.07
C THR A 21 -4.06 -14.00 -6.72
N PHE A 22 -3.15 -14.86 -6.23
CA PHE A 22 -1.73 -14.55 -6.11
C PHE A 22 -1.08 -14.32 -7.49
N LEU A 23 -1.37 -15.18 -8.48
CA LEU A 23 -0.92 -14.99 -9.86
C LEU A 23 -1.45 -13.69 -10.46
N ASN A 24 -2.72 -13.33 -10.24
CA ASN A 24 -3.29 -12.06 -10.68
C ASN A 24 -2.68 -10.86 -9.94
N GLN A 25 -2.29 -11.00 -8.68
CA GLN A 25 -1.54 -9.96 -7.96
C GLN A 25 -0.11 -9.81 -8.49
N VAL A 26 0.57 -10.91 -8.80
CA VAL A 26 1.88 -10.88 -9.45
C VAL A 26 1.75 -10.27 -10.84
N PHE A 27 0.75 -10.64 -11.63
CA PHE A 27 0.44 -10.03 -12.93
C PHE A 27 0.05 -8.56 -12.82
N SER A 28 -0.65 -8.15 -11.76
CA SER A 28 -0.98 -6.76 -11.48
C SER A 28 0.28 -5.96 -11.17
N ILE A 29 1.17 -6.48 -10.34
CA ILE A 29 2.46 -5.84 -10.04
C ILE A 29 3.31 -5.79 -11.31
N PHE A 30 3.33 -6.86 -12.10
CA PHE A 30 4.08 -6.94 -13.36
C PHE A 30 3.52 -6.00 -14.42
N THR A 31 2.19 -5.88 -14.56
CA THR A 31 1.55 -4.94 -15.49
C THR A 31 1.73 -3.49 -15.04
N ILE A 32 1.70 -3.21 -13.74
CA ILE A 32 2.05 -1.89 -13.20
C ILE A 32 3.50 -1.52 -13.54
N ILE A 33 4.44 -2.45 -13.35
CA ILE A 33 5.85 -2.26 -13.73
C ILE A 33 5.99 -2.07 -15.24
N LEU A 34 5.30 -2.87 -16.06
CA LEU A 34 5.41 -2.84 -17.52
C LEU A 34 4.73 -1.61 -18.15
N VAL A 35 3.59 -1.16 -17.58
CA VAL A 35 2.92 0.10 -17.94
C VAL A 35 3.75 1.30 -17.49
N SER A 36 4.40 1.25 -16.33
CA SER A 36 5.31 2.31 -15.89
C SER A 36 6.56 2.40 -16.78
N ALA A 37 7.13 1.26 -17.20
CA ALA A 37 8.24 1.21 -18.15
C ALA A 37 7.82 1.72 -19.55
N GLY A 38 6.60 1.38 -20.00
CA GLY A 38 6.06 1.84 -21.28
C GLY A 38 5.69 3.33 -21.31
N LEU A 39 5.16 3.88 -20.21
CA LEU A 39 4.85 5.31 -20.09
C LEU A 39 6.11 6.17 -19.97
N SER A 40 7.17 5.65 -19.33
CA SER A 40 8.47 6.33 -19.30
C SER A 40 9.25 6.26 -20.61
N TRP A 41 8.87 5.34 -21.50
CA TRP A 41 9.39 5.33 -22.87
C TRP A 41 8.74 6.42 -23.75
N THR A 42 7.51 6.86 -23.44
CA THR A 42 6.73 7.74 -24.32
C THR A 42 6.66 9.21 -23.86
N ALA A 43 7.02 9.52 -22.62
CA ALA A 43 6.94 10.89 -22.11
C ALA A 43 8.29 11.35 -21.51
N GLU A 44 8.97 12.26 -22.20
CA GLU A 44 10.14 13.02 -21.73
C GLU A 44 9.85 13.88 -20.47
N PHE A 45 8.61 13.87 -19.94
CA PHE A 45 8.13 14.77 -18.89
C PHE A 45 7.76 14.09 -17.56
N ILE A 46 7.64 12.75 -17.50
CA ILE A 46 7.20 12.06 -16.26
C ILE A 46 8.33 11.20 -15.70
N ASN A 47 8.86 11.62 -14.53
CA ASN A 47 9.87 10.88 -13.80
C ASN A 47 9.32 9.50 -13.38
N LEU A 48 9.88 8.41 -13.93
CA LEU A 48 9.49 7.03 -13.64
C LEU A 48 9.48 6.75 -12.13
N GLY A 49 10.44 7.30 -11.39
CA GLY A 49 10.52 7.15 -9.95
C GLY A 49 9.33 7.75 -9.21
N PHE A 50 8.79 8.87 -9.69
CA PHE A 50 7.58 9.46 -9.11
C PHE A 50 6.37 8.54 -9.29
N ILE A 51 6.22 7.93 -10.47
CA ILE A 51 5.13 6.97 -10.75
C ILE A 51 5.26 5.76 -9.81
N VAL A 52 6.45 5.15 -9.75
CA VAL A 52 6.73 4.01 -8.87
C VAL A 52 6.41 4.36 -7.42
N TRP A 53 6.81 5.55 -6.96
CA TRP A 53 6.55 5.98 -5.60
C TRP A 53 5.06 6.19 -5.31
N CYS A 54 4.31 6.79 -6.24
CA CYS A 54 2.86 6.90 -6.13
C CYS A 54 2.18 5.53 -6.00
N LEU A 55 2.63 4.56 -6.80
CA LEU A 55 2.11 3.18 -6.75
C LEU A 55 2.42 2.49 -5.42
N LEU A 56 3.62 2.70 -4.88
CA LEU A 56 4.02 2.16 -3.57
C LEU A 56 3.17 2.73 -2.43
N ILE A 57 2.83 4.02 -2.49
CA ILE A 57 1.94 4.67 -1.51
C ILE A 57 0.49 4.18 -1.64
N LEU A 58 0.03 3.92 -2.87
CA LEU A 58 -1.32 3.42 -3.13
C LEU A 58 -1.50 1.93 -2.79
N THR A 59 -0.40 1.17 -2.70
CA THR A 59 -0.43 -0.26 -2.38
C THR A 59 -1.18 -0.59 -1.08
N PRO A 60 -0.90 0.05 0.08
CA PRO A 60 -1.62 -0.22 1.33
C PRO A 60 -3.13 0.07 1.23
N PHE A 61 -3.49 1.15 0.55
CA PHE A 61 -4.87 1.52 0.28
C PHE A 61 -5.60 0.46 -0.54
N GLY A 62 -5.04 0.10 -1.70
CA GLY A 62 -5.62 -0.90 -2.59
C GLY A 62 -5.75 -2.27 -1.94
N ASN A 63 -4.76 -2.66 -1.13
CA ASN A 63 -4.77 -3.94 -0.42
C ASN A 63 -5.85 -3.98 0.68
N ALA A 64 -6.05 -2.90 1.43
CA ALA A 64 -7.12 -2.80 2.40
C ALA A 64 -8.51 -2.89 1.75
N ILE A 65 -8.72 -2.16 0.64
CA ILE A 65 -9.96 -2.22 -0.13
C ILE A 65 -10.20 -3.61 -0.66
N TYR A 66 -9.19 -4.22 -1.28
CA TYR A 66 -9.28 -5.55 -1.87
C TYR A 66 -9.62 -6.61 -0.83
N LEU A 67 -8.92 -6.62 0.31
CA LEU A 67 -9.15 -7.60 1.38
C LEU A 67 -10.57 -7.51 1.92
N LEU A 68 -11.04 -6.30 2.23
CA LEU A 68 -12.39 -6.11 2.73
C LEU A 68 -13.42 -6.42 1.64
N ASN A 69 -13.32 -5.85 0.43
CA ASN A 69 -14.31 -6.14 -0.62
C ASN A 69 -14.42 -7.63 -0.96
N LYS A 70 -13.30 -8.38 -0.94
CA LYS A 70 -13.30 -9.83 -1.13
C LYS A 70 -14.20 -10.51 -0.10
N GLU A 71 -14.05 -10.18 1.18
CA GLU A 71 -14.88 -10.76 2.25
C GLU A 71 -16.37 -10.43 2.11
N TRP A 72 -16.69 -9.21 1.68
CA TRP A 72 -18.09 -8.83 1.41
C TRP A 72 -18.67 -9.58 0.22
N GLN A 73 -17.88 -9.81 -0.84
CA GLN A 73 -18.34 -10.53 -2.03
C GLN A 73 -18.47 -12.03 -1.78
N GLU A 74 -17.59 -12.61 -0.98
CA GLU A 74 -17.61 -14.03 -0.62
C GLU A 74 -18.66 -14.38 0.46
N GLY A 75 -19.38 -13.37 0.99
CA GLY A 75 -20.39 -13.58 2.03
C GLY A 75 -19.81 -13.96 3.40
N SER A 76 -18.49 -13.87 3.56
CA SER A 76 -17.80 -14.14 4.84
C SER A 76 -17.98 -13.00 5.85
N THR A 77 -18.53 -11.86 5.42
CA THR A 77 -18.84 -10.73 6.31
C THR A 77 -19.90 -11.03 7.34
N GLY A 78 -20.96 -11.74 6.96
CA GLY A 78 -21.97 -12.21 7.92
C GLY A 78 -21.34 -13.09 8.99
N TRP A 79 -20.31 -13.87 8.66
CA TRP A 79 -19.65 -14.76 9.61
C TRP A 79 -18.83 -14.03 10.66
N TRP A 80 -18.02 -13.04 10.28
CA TRP A 80 -17.20 -12.35 11.26
C TRP A 80 -17.98 -11.27 12.02
N LEU A 81 -19.02 -10.67 11.42
CA LEU A 81 -19.89 -9.70 12.11
C LEU A 81 -20.85 -10.36 13.11
N THR A 82 -21.15 -11.66 12.96
CA THR A 82 -21.98 -12.43 13.91
C THR A 82 -21.19 -12.96 15.11
N LEU A 83 -19.86 -12.87 15.09
CA LEU A 83 -19.05 -13.28 16.23
C LEU A 83 -19.37 -12.39 17.46
N PRO A 84 -19.35 -12.95 18.68
CA PRO A 84 -19.62 -12.22 19.93
C PRO A 84 -18.42 -11.34 20.35
N TYR A 85 -17.73 -10.73 19.39
CA TYR A 85 -16.64 -9.79 19.61
C TYR A 85 -17.08 -8.38 19.24
N SER A 86 -16.45 -7.38 19.84
CA SER A 86 -16.73 -6.00 19.46
C SER A 86 -16.30 -5.74 18.01
N LYS A 87 -17.11 -4.98 17.27
CA LYS A 87 -16.81 -4.62 15.87
C LYS A 87 -15.47 -3.89 15.73
N SER A 88 -15.03 -3.19 16.78
CA SER A 88 -13.70 -2.58 16.89
C SER A 88 -12.57 -3.61 16.84
N VAL A 89 -12.66 -4.68 17.64
CA VAL A 89 -11.66 -5.75 17.66
C VAL A 89 -11.61 -6.44 16.30
N LEU A 90 -12.77 -6.73 15.72
CA LEU A 90 -12.86 -7.38 14.41
C LEU A 90 -12.24 -6.52 13.30
N LEU A 91 -12.57 -5.22 13.24
CA LEU A 91 -11.99 -4.30 12.26
C LEU A 91 -10.48 -4.13 12.49
N SER A 92 -10.02 -4.06 13.73
CA SER A 92 -8.59 -3.95 14.05
C SER A 92 -7.82 -5.16 13.56
N ALA A 93 -8.37 -6.37 13.70
CA ALA A 93 -7.76 -7.59 13.19
C ALA A 93 -7.62 -7.56 11.66
N LYS A 94 -8.60 -7.00 10.94
CA LYS A 94 -8.51 -6.81 9.48
C LYS A 94 -7.45 -5.78 9.11
N CYS A 95 -7.39 -4.63 9.80
CA CYS A 95 -6.35 -3.63 9.57
C CYS A 95 -4.95 -4.20 9.81
N ILE A 96 -4.76 -4.99 10.87
CA ILE A 96 -3.49 -5.67 11.18
C ILE A 96 -3.14 -6.69 10.09
N ALA A 97 -4.12 -7.48 9.62
CA ALA A 97 -3.90 -8.44 8.54
C ALA A 97 -3.50 -7.74 7.23
N SER A 98 -4.16 -6.63 6.88
CA SER A 98 -3.78 -5.78 5.75
C SER A 98 -2.37 -5.23 5.91
N PHE A 99 -2.02 -4.71 7.09
CA PHE A 99 -0.69 -4.19 7.39
C PHE A 99 0.38 -5.25 7.23
N TRP A 100 0.16 -6.47 7.74
CA TRP A 100 1.10 -7.58 7.59
C TRP A 100 1.31 -7.97 6.12
N ARG A 101 0.25 -7.95 5.32
CA ARG A 101 0.34 -8.22 3.88
C ARG A 101 1.12 -7.12 3.14
N VAL A 102 0.91 -5.85 3.50
CA VAL A 102 1.70 -4.73 2.99
C VAL A 102 3.17 -4.87 3.37
N LEU A 103 3.46 -5.20 4.63
CA LEU A 103 4.82 -5.44 5.12
C LEU A 103 5.53 -6.54 4.33
N LYS A 104 4.83 -7.64 4.02
CA LYS A 104 5.35 -8.70 3.14
C LYS A 104 5.66 -8.19 1.73
N ILE A 105 4.76 -7.42 1.13
CA ILE A 105 4.96 -6.86 -0.22
C ILE A 105 6.17 -5.93 -0.22
N TYR A 106 6.28 -5.03 0.76
CA TYR A 106 7.43 -4.13 0.90
C TYR A 106 8.73 -4.88 1.17
N GLY A 107 8.70 -5.93 1.99
CA GLY A 107 9.88 -6.78 2.25
C GLY A 107 10.36 -7.51 0.99
N ILE A 108 9.44 -8.04 0.18
CA ILE A 108 9.77 -8.66 -1.12
C ILE A 108 10.37 -7.62 -2.05
N LEU A 109 9.74 -6.45 -2.18
CA LEU A 109 10.25 -5.37 -3.03
C LEU A 109 11.65 -4.95 -2.60
N PHE A 110 11.85 -4.69 -1.31
CA PHE A 110 13.15 -4.36 -0.72
C PHE A 110 14.22 -5.42 -1.01
N ALA A 111 13.88 -6.70 -0.84
CA ALA A 111 14.80 -7.80 -1.16
C ALA A 111 15.14 -7.82 -2.66
N THR A 112 14.14 -7.67 -3.53
CA THR A 112 14.37 -7.64 -4.99
C THR A 112 15.20 -6.45 -5.43
N THR A 113 14.99 -5.26 -4.85
CA THR A 113 15.77 -4.05 -5.17
C THR A 113 17.20 -4.13 -4.69
N LEU A 114 17.49 -4.90 -3.62
CA LEU A 114 18.86 -5.15 -3.17
C LEU A 114 19.57 -6.25 -3.98
N ILE A 115 18.85 -7.32 -4.32
CA ILE A 115 19.42 -8.47 -5.03
C ILE A 115 19.73 -8.10 -6.49
N MET A 116 18.86 -7.34 -7.17
CA MET A 116 19.04 -7.02 -8.60
C MET A 116 20.37 -6.32 -8.91
N PRO A 117 20.75 -5.21 -8.24
CA PRO A 117 22.05 -4.57 -8.45
C PRO A 117 23.20 -5.50 -8.08
N PHE A 118 23.07 -6.29 -7.01
CA PHE A 118 24.12 -7.22 -6.60
C PHE A 118 24.41 -8.29 -7.67
N VAL A 119 23.36 -8.87 -8.24
CA VAL A 119 23.46 -9.84 -9.34
C VAL A 119 24.06 -9.14 -10.57
N TYR A 120 23.54 -7.97 -10.94
CA TYR A 120 24.03 -7.21 -12.09
C TYR A 120 25.53 -6.88 -11.98
N ASN A 121 25.98 -6.44 -10.81
CA ASN A 121 27.39 -6.06 -10.54
C ASN A 121 28.33 -7.27 -10.54
N SER A 122 27.81 -8.45 -10.25
CA SER A 122 28.56 -9.70 -10.28
C SER A 122 28.91 -10.13 -11.71
N PHE A 123 28.10 -9.75 -12.70
CA PHE A 123 28.31 -10.07 -14.12
C PHE A 123 29.02 -8.96 -14.91
N GLN A 124 29.17 -7.76 -14.35
CA GLN A 124 29.87 -6.67 -15.02
C GLN A 124 31.40 -6.79 -14.93
N PRO A 125 32.12 -6.35 -15.97
CA PRO A 125 33.58 -6.32 -15.96
C PRO A 125 34.11 -5.30 -14.94
N ALA A 126 35.27 -5.60 -14.34
CA ALA A 126 35.80 -4.91 -13.16
C ALA A 126 36.00 -3.39 -13.31
N PHE A 127 36.17 -2.87 -14.53
CA PHE A 127 36.34 -1.45 -14.80
C PHE A 127 35.06 -0.62 -14.65
N LEU A 128 33.87 -1.24 -14.79
CA LEU A 128 32.57 -0.55 -14.58
C LEU A 128 32.12 -0.57 -13.12
N ARG A 129 32.73 -1.42 -12.28
CA ARG A 129 32.35 -1.61 -10.87
C ARG A 129 32.69 -0.40 -9.99
N ALA A 130 33.66 0.43 -10.38
CA ALA A 130 34.12 1.58 -9.61
C ALA A 130 33.15 2.78 -9.62
N GLN A 131 32.21 2.83 -10.57
CA GLN A 131 31.22 3.92 -10.70
C GLN A 131 29.91 3.63 -9.93
N GLN A 132 29.77 2.47 -9.30
CA GLN A 132 28.51 2.06 -8.70
C GLN A 132 28.42 2.46 -7.23
N PRO A 133 27.22 2.85 -6.75
CA PRO A 133 27.01 3.17 -5.35
C PRO A 133 27.37 1.98 -4.47
N GLN A 134 27.96 2.26 -3.31
CA GLN A 134 28.31 1.19 -2.38
C GLN A 134 27.01 0.51 -1.91
N PHE A 135 27.08 -0.81 -1.69
CA PHE A 135 25.91 -1.57 -1.22
C PHE A 135 25.28 -0.97 0.05
N LEU A 136 26.11 -0.43 0.94
CA LEU A 136 25.67 0.25 2.15
C LEU A 136 24.85 1.50 1.87
N ASP A 137 25.24 2.31 0.87
CA ASP A 137 24.51 3.53 0.51
C ASP A 137 23.13 3.18 -0.07
N LEU A 138 23.06 2.13 -0.88
CA LEU A 138 21.82 1.63 -1.46
C LEU A 138 20.90 1.04 -0.39
N LEU A 139 21.46 0.27 0.55
CA LEU A 139 20.74 -0.26 1.71
C LEU A 139 20.15 0.87 2.56
N GLN A 140 20.94 1.90 2.85
CA GLN A 140 20.50 3.06 3.62
C GLN A 140 19.38 3.82 2.90
N ALA A 141 19.51 4.04 1.59
CA ALA A 141 18.49 4.70 0.79
C ALA A 141 17.17 3.89 0.79
N CYS A 142 17.23 2.59 0.50
CA CYS A 142 16.05 1.73 0.51
C CYS A 142 15.41 1.63 1.90
N ALA A 143 16.21 1.58 2.97
CA ALA A 143 15.69 1.57 4.34
C ALA A 143 14.96 2.87 4.68
N LYS A 144 15.52 4.02 4.24
CA LYS A 144 14.87 5.33 4.38
C LYS A 144 13.54 5.38 3.64
N ASP A 145 13.49 4.97 2.38
CA ASP A 145 12.26 4.98 1.59
C ASP A 145 11.19 4.03 2.18
N LEU A 146 11.60 2.84 2.61
CA LEU A 146 10.71 1.88 3.25
C LEU A 146 10.17 2.37 4.58
N SER A 147 10.97 3.10 5.37
CA SER A 147 10.50 3.71 6.62
C SER A 147 9.39 4.73 6.38
N TRP A 148 9.49 5.54 5.33
CA TRP A 148 8.45 6.49 4.94
C TRP A 148 7.17 5.79 4.49
N LEU A 149 7.29 4.74 3.69
CA LEU A 149 6.13 3.95 3.27
C LEU A 149 5.43 3.29 4.47
N LEU A 150 6.19 2.79 5.44
CA LEU A 150 5.65 2.22 6.66
C LEU A 150 4.91 3.27 7.51
N ILE A 151 5.38 4.52 7.57
CA ILE A 151 4.68 5.60 8.27
C ILE A 151 3.32 5.90 7.66
N ILE A 152 3.26 5.98 6.33
CA ILE A 152 2.03 6.39 5.62
C ILE A 152 1.01 5.23 5.59
N SER A 153 1.48 4.00 5.73
CA SER A 153 0.65 2.80 5.58
C SER A 153 -0.56 2.69 6.53
N PRO A 154 -0.52 3.03 7.84
CA PRO A 154 -1.67 2.88 8.72
C PRO A 154 -2.81 3.80 8.30
N PHE A 155 -2.49 5.07 7.98
CA PHE A 155 -3.43 6.02 7.41
C PHE A 155 -4.07 5.47 6.14
N SER A 156 -3.25 5.04 5.19
CA SER A 156 -3.70 4.51 3.89
C SER A 156 -4.60 3.27 4.04
N ILE A 157 -4.28 2.36 4.96
CA ILE A 157 -5.09 1.17 5.29
C ILE A 157 -6.43 1.57 5.90
N THR A 158 -6.42 2.45 6.92
CA THR A 158 -7.67 2.89 7.58
C THR A 158 -8.58 3.67 6.63
N LEU A 159 -8.00 4.47 5.74
CA LEU A 159 -8.73 5.20 4.71
C LEU A 159 -9.34 4.24 3.68
N GLY A 160 -8.60 3.21 3.25
CA GLY A 160 -9.12 2.14 2.39
C GLY A 160 -10.28 1.38 3.04
N ALA A 161 -10.13 1.02 4.32
CA ALA A 161 -11.17 0.35 5.08
C ALA A 161 -12.44 1.19 5.24
N LEU A 162 -12.27 2.48 5.56
CA LEU A 162 -13.37 3.42 5.70
C LEU A 162 -14.18 3.53 4.41
N ILE A 163 -13.51 3.63 3.25
CA ILE A 163 -14.20 3.73 1.95
C ILE A 163 -15.05 2.49 1.68
N VAL A 164 -14.54 1.29 1.97
CA VAL A 164 -15.33 0.06 1.80
C VAL A 164 -16.55 0.10 2.72
N ILE A 165 -16.38 0.46 3.99
CA ILE A 165 -17.49 0.53 4.96
C ILE A 165 -18.54 1.55 4.52
N ILE A 166 -18.14 2.75 4.07
CA ILE A 166 -19.06 3.77 3.55
C ILE A 166 -19.79 3.25 2.33
N SER A 167 -19.10 2.59 1.40
CA SER A 167 -19.70 2.06 0.17
C SER A 167 -20.76 0.97 0.43
N ARG A 168 -20.75 0.37 1.62
CA ARG A 168 -21.70 -0.68 2.04
C ARG A 168 -22.72 -0.19 3.06
N SER A 169 -22.55 1.01 3.59
CA SER A 169 -23.51 1.63 4.50
C SER A 169 -24.76 2.07 3.74
N HIS A 170 -25.89 2.23 4.43
CA HIS A 170 -27.11 2.84 3.87
C HIS A 170 -26.85 4.23 3.23
N TRP A 171 -25.75 4.89 3.59
CA TRP A 171 -25.29 6.15 2.98
C TRP A 171 -24.82 5.99 1.52
N ALA A 172 -24.63 4.75 1.06
CA ALA A 172 -24.21 4.43 -0.30
C ALA A 172 -25.23 4.83 -1.38
N HIS A 173 -26.51 5.03 -1.02
CA HIS A 173 -27.52 5.57 -1.95
C HIS A 173 -27.21 7.01 -2.41
N ALA A 174 -26.29 7.73 -1.76
CA ALA A 174 -25.65 8.92 -2.29
C ALA A 174 -24.46 8.55 -3.21
N SER A 175 -24.73 7.74 -4.23
CA SER A 175 -23.78 6.93 -5.05
C SER A 175 -22.64 7.67 -5.76
N SER A 176 -22.56 8.99 -5.67
CA SER A 176 -21.40 9.78 -6.12
C SER A 176 -20.23 9.73 -5.13
N LEU A 177 -20.51 9.60 -3.81
CA LEU A 177 -19.50 9.73 -2.75
C LEU A 177 -18.45 8.61 -2.75
N SER A 178 -18.75 7.43 -3.26
CA SER A 178 -17.76 6.33 -3.32
C SER A 178 -16.66 6.62 -4.34
N TRP A 179 -17.03 7.15 -5.51
CA TRP A 179 -16.08 7.61 -6.53
C TRP A 179 -15.31 8.84 -6.07
N THR A 180 -15.99 9.79 -5.42
CA THR A 180 -15.29 10.94 -4.83
C THR A 180 -14.36 10.50 -3.71
N GLY A 181 -14.73 9.50 -2.91
CA GLY A 181 -13.91 8.97 -1.82
C GLY A 181 -12.65 8.27 -2.34
N VAL A 182 -12.76 7.45 -3.39
CA VAL A 182 -11.60 6.82 -4.03
C VAL A 182 -10.69 7.88 -4.66
N GLY A 183 -11.27 8.83 -5.42
CA GLY A 183 -10.52 9.95 -6.00
C GLY A 183 -9.86 10.84 -4.94
N PHE A 184 -10.55 11.11 -3.84
CA PHE A 184 -10.06 11.91 -2.72
C PHE A 184 -8.98 11.17 -1.93
N GLY A 185 -9.12 9.86 -1.72
CA GLY A 185 -8.08 9.01 -1.12
C GLY A 185 -6.81 9.00 -1.95
N ILE A 186 -6.94 8.90 -3.27
CA ILE A 186 -5.82 9.01 -4.22
C ILE A 186 -5.22 10.42 -4.16
N LEU A 187 -6.03 11.48 -4.20
CA LEU A 187 -5.58 12.87 -4.15
C LEU A 187 -4.90 13.24 -2.84
N ILE A 188 -5.40 12.78 -1.69
CA ILE A 188 -4.74 13.03 -0.39
C ILE A 188 -3.41 12.30 -0.34
N ASN A 189 -3.37 11.03 -0.73
CA ASN A 189 -2.11 10.28 -0.77
C ASN A 189 -1.10 10.94 -1.72
N LEU A 190 -1.55 11.44 -2.87
CA LEU A 190 -0.74 12.22 -3.81
C LEU A 190 -0.33 13.59 -3.27
N TYR A 191 -1.18 14.27 -2.51
CA TYR A 191 -0.87 15.55 -1.90
C TYR A 191 0.14 15.39 -0.76
N VAL A 192 -0.06 14.37 0.09
CA VAL A 192 0.89 13.91 1.10
C VAL A 192 2.22 13.61 0.42
N ALA A 193 2.21 12.77 -0.61
CA ALA A 193 3.37 12.46 -1.44
C ALA A 193 4.08 13.73 -1.94
N LYS A 194 3.33 14.66 -2.53
CA LYS A 194 3.86 15.92 -3.07
C LYS A 194 4.40 16.84 -1.97
N ALA A 195 3.69 16.99 -0.85
CA ALA A 195 4.12 17.82 0.27
C ALA A 195 5.43 17.32 0.89
N PHE A 196 5.62 16.00 0.95
CA PHE A 196 6.87 15.38 1.39
C PHE A 196 7.98 15.41 0.32
N ALA A 197 7.62 15.39 -0.97
CA ALA A 197 8.56 15.42 -2.09
C ALA A 197 9.02 16.84 -2.51
N ILE A 198 8.25 17.90 -2.24
CA ILE A 198 8.61 19.28 -2.64
C ILE A 198 9.80 19.84 -1.83
N SER A 199 10.14 19.27 -0.68
CA SER A 199 11.12 19.88 0.24
C SER A 199 12.61 19.90 -0.19
N PRO A 200 13.08 19.27 -1.28
CA PRO A 200 14.45 19.53 -1.76
C PRO A 200 14.57 19.94 -3.23
N LEU A 201 13.48 20.21 -3.96
CA LEU A 201 13.58 20.47 -5.41
C LEU A 201 14.27 21.81 -5.74
N ASN A 202 14.20 22.80 -4.85
CA ASN A 202 14.82 24.12 -5.08
C ASN A 202 16.35 24.15 -4.98
N ASN A 203 17.00 23.06 -4.53
CA ASN A 203 18.47 22.99 -4.43
C ASN A 203 19.11 22.06 -5.48
N LEU A 204 18.33 21.49 -6.41
CA LEU A 204 18.81 20.50 -7.39
C LEU A 204 19.38 21.09 -8.69
N SER A 205 19.39 22.42 -8.86
CA SER A 205 19.93 23.06 -10.07
C SER A 205 21.45 22.91 -10.26
N ASN A 206 22.20 22.40 -9.28
CA ASN A 206 23.67 22.40 -9.33
C ASN A 206 24.37 21.12 -8.82
N ARG A 207 23.66 20.00 -8.63
CA ARG A 207 24.31 18.72 -8.29
C ARG A 207 24.12 17.72 -9.41
N ASN A 208 25.26 17.32 -9.97
CA ASN A 208 25.43 16.46 -11.13
C ASN A 208 24.50 15.22 -11.12
N LEU A 209 24.08 14.88 -12.34
CA LEU A 209 23.10 13.89 -12.79
C LEU A 209 23.21 12.43 -12.27
N GLU A 210 24.08 12.09 -11.33
CA GLU A 210 24.47 10.68 -11.07
C GLU A 210 23.95 10.06 -9.77
N GLN A 211 23.20 10.79 -8.95
CA GLN A 211 22.69 10.24 -7.69
C GLN A 211 21.21 9.92 -7.76
N GLY A 212 20.91 8.68 -8.15
CA GLY A 212 19.58 8.05 -8.17
C GLY A 212 18.94 7.85 -6.78
N TYR A 213 19.10 8.80 -5.88
CA TYR A 213 18.43 8.82 -4.58
C TYR A 213 17.11 9.58 -4.73
N PHE A 214 15.99 8.87 -4.60
CA PHE A 214 14.67 9.38 -4.97
C PHE A 214 14.11 10.43 -3.99
N LEU A 215 14.54 10.47 -2.72
CA LEU A 215 14.03 11.42 -1.73
C LEU A 215 15.08 11.83 -0.68
N SER A 216 15.51 13.10 -0.69
CA SER A 216 16.18 13.71 0.46
C SER A 216 15.15 14.34 1.41
N VAL A 217 14.35 13.51 2.08
CA VAL A 217 13.48 14.04 3.14
C VAL A 217 14.34 14.50 4.32
N ASN A 218 14.08 15.70 4.80
CA ASN A 218 14.77 16.31 5.92
C ASN A 218 14.43 15.53 7.21
N GLU A 219 15.45 14.92 7.82
CA GLU A 219 15.29 13.95 8.92
C GLU A 219 14.68 14.57 10.17
N SER A 220 14.84 15.89 10.35
CA SER A 220 14.29 16.65 11.48
C SER A 220 12.75 16.65 11.54
N TYR A 221 12.07 16.33 10.44
CA TYR A 221 10.61 16.33 10.37
C TYR A 221 10.03 14.93 10.14
N PHE A 222 10.69 13.85 10.56
CA PHE A 222 10.13 12.50 10.46
C PHE A 222 9.02 12.25 11.50
N PHE A 223 9.19 12.77 12.72
CA PHE A 223 8.31 12.47 13.85
C PHE A 223 6.93 13.16 13.73
N THR A 224 6.90 14.41 13.26
CA THR A 224 5.66 15.16 13.06
C THR A 224 4.67 14.51 12.09
N PRO A 225 5.05 14.10 10.86
CA PRO A 225 4.14 13.45 9.93
C PRO A 225 3.77 12.04 10.38
N LEU A 226 4.64 11.35 11.11
CA LEU A 226 4.29 10.08 11.76
C LEU A 226 3.16 10.27 12.76
N LEU A 227 3.27 11.25 13.66
CA LEU A 227 2.21 11.54 14.62
C LEU A 227 0.92 12.00 13.93
N ILE A 228 1.01 12.85 12.91
CA ILE A 228 -0.16 13.30 12.15
C ILE A 228 -0.82 12.12 11.43
N SER A 229 -0.04 11.26 10.77
CA SER A 229 -0.56 10.07 10.09
C SER A 229 -1.26 9.12 11.06
N LEU A 230 -0.66 8.84 12.22
CA LEU A 230 -1.24 7.97 13.24
C LEU A 230 -2.50 8.57 13.88
N THR A 231 -2.51 9.87 14.18
CA THR A 231 -3.68 10.54 14.75
C THR A 231 -4.85 10.58 13.77
N VAL A 232 -4.60 10.93 12.51
CA VAL A 232 -5.63 10.89 11.47
C VAL A 232 -6.11 9.46 11.24
N SER A 233 -5.21 8.48 11.19
CA SER A 233 -5.55 7.06 11.07
C SER A 233 -6.44 6.59 12.22
N ALA A 234 -6.12 6.97 13.47
CA ALA A 234 -6.92 6.63 14.64
C ALA A 234 -8.32 7.25 14.57
N LEU A 235 -8.45 8.51 14.16
CA LEU A 235 -9.75 9.17 13.96
C LEU A 235 -10.58 8.47 12.87
N MET A 236 -9.96 8.13 11.74
CA MET A 236 -10.62 7.40 10.66
C MET A 236 -11.06 6.00 11.10
N PHE A 237 -10.25 5.33 11.91
CA PHE A 237 -10.59 4.03 12.49
C PHE A 237 -11.79 4.12 13.44
N ILE A 238 -11.78 5.08 14.37
CA ILE A 238 -12.92 5.31 15.29
C ILE A 238 -14.20 5.60 14.50
N PHE A 239 -14.11 6.43 13.47
CA PHE A 239 -15.24 6.74 12.60
C PHE A 239 -15.73 5.52 11.82
N SER A 240 -14.81 4.68 11.32
CA SER A 240 -15.14 3.41 10.65
C SER A 240 -15.91 2.47 11.57
N VAL A 241 -15.46 2.32 12.82
CA VAL A 241 -16.14 1.50 13.85
C VAL A 241 -17.53 2.06 14.15
N TYR A 242 -17.67 3.39 14.26
CA TYR A 242 -18.96 4.04 14.48
C TYR A 242 -19.94 3.74 13.33
N LEU A 243 -19.51 3.89 12.08
CA LEU A 243 -20.33 3.57 10.91
C LEU A 243 -20.74 2.10 10.88
N LEU A 244 -19.79 1.20 11.17
CA LEU A 244 -20.03 -0.24 11.20
C LEU A 244 -21.01 -0.64 12.30
N ASN A 245 -21.02 0.07 13.44
CA ASN A 245 -21.96 -0.17 14.53
C ASN A 245 -23.37 0.30 14.19
N ARG A 246 -23.53 1.47 13.57
CA ARG A 246 -24.82 2.17 13.46
C ARG A 246 -25.51 2.01 12.11
N HIS A 247 -24.77 1.79 11.02
CA HIS A 247 -25.29 1.93 9.66
C HIS A 247 -24.99 0.76 8.73
N VAL A 248 -24.43 -0.33 9.25
CA VAL A 248 -24.25 -1.57 8.50
C VAL A 248 -25.24 -2.57 9.06
N GLU A 249 -26.28 -2.85 8.27
CA GLU A 249 -27.21 -3.94 8.53
C GLU A 249 -26.49 -5.26 8.25
N VAL A 250 -26.54 -6.17 9.22
CA VAL A 250 -26.00 -7.54 9.13
C VAL A 250 -27.15 -8.48 8.84
#